data_AF-A0A966TLF0-F1
#
_entry.id   AF-A0A966TLF0-F1
#
_cell.length_a   1.000
_cell.length_b   1.000
_cell.length_c   1.000
_cell.angle_alpha   90.00
_cell.angle_beta   90.00
_cell.angle_gamma   90.00
#
_symmetry.space_group_name_H-M   'P 1'
#
loop_
_entity.id
_entity.type
_entity.pdbx_description
1 polymer ?
#
loop_
_entity_poly.entity_id
_entity_poly.type
_entity_poly.pdbx_seq_one_letter_code
_entity_poly.pdbx_strand_id
1 'polypeptide(L)'
;TLVQIGWLYFKHGKVEPMQWMSLGIITIFGGATLLTHNDTFIKWKPTILFWLMGAILIGGQLLLKKNFIKSLMSAQLNLPDPVWQKLLWSWAVFFLAKGGLNLWVAFHFDTDTWVNYKLFGSMGLMLLFVLGQGVYLSRHIQPDNEPAPTPPDSKTPSQP
;
A
#
# COMPACT_ATOMS: atom_id res chain seq x y z
N THR A 1 -4.79 -17.04 -39.23
CA THR A 1 -5.59 -15.95 -38.62
C THR A 1 -5.29 -14.58 -39.23
N LEU A 2 -4.04 -14.14 -39.34
CA LEU A 2 -3.69 -12.82 -39.93
C LEU A 2 -4.03 -12.68 -41.43
N VAL A 3 -3.86 -13.74 -42.22
CA VAL A 3 -4.19 -13.74 -43.66
C VAL A 3 -5.71 -13.68 -43.89
N GLN A 4 -6.49 -14.28 -42.98
CA GLN A 4 -7.96 -14.25 -42.99
C GLN A 4 -8.52 -12.84 -42.75
N ILE A 5 -7.84 -12.07 -41.91
CA ILE A 5 -8.17 -10.67 -41.61
C ILE A 5 -7.77 -9.76 -42.78
N GLY A 6 -6.65 -10.06 -43.46
CA GLY A 6 -6.20 -9.32 -44.65
C GLY A 6 -7.15 -9.44 -45.85
N TRP A 7 -7.71 -10.63 -46.09
CA TRP A 7 -8.66 -10.84 -47.19
C TRP A 7 -10.03 -10.18 -46.93
N LEU A 8 -10.44 -10.07 -45.65
CA LEU A 8 -11.69 -9.42 -45.26
C LEU A 8 -11.61 -7.88 -45.42
N TYR A 9 -10.44 -7.29 -45.15
CA TYR A 9 -10.19 -5.86 -45.22
C TYR A 9 -10.32 -5.29 -46.64
N PHE A 10 -9.99 -6.07 -47.67
CA PHE A 10 -10.02 -5.60 -49.06
C PHE A 10 -11.44 -5.51 -49.66
N LYS A 11 -12.45 -6.17 -49.05
CA LYS A 11 -13.77 -6.35 -49.69
C LYS A 11 -14.90 -5.48 -49.14
N HIS A 12 -14.80 -4.93 -47.91
CA HIS A 12 -15.98 -4.40 -47.21
C HIS A 12 -16.02 -2.89 -46.92
N GLY A 13 -15.14 -2.07 -47.49
CA GLY A 13 -15.40 -0.69 -47.96
C GLY A 13 -16.11 0.36 -47.08
N LYS A 14 -16.51 0.08 -45.84
CA LYS A 14 -17.09 1.01 -44.85
C LYS A 14 -16.79 0.48 -43.46
N VAL A 15 -15.76 1.04 -42.85
CA VAL A 15 -15.31 0.67 -41.51
C VAL A 15 -16.28 1.27 -40.48
N GLU A 16 -16.91 0.43 -39.67
CA GLU A 16 -17.83 0.82 -38.60
C GLU A 16 -17.19 1.84 -37.64
N PRO A 17 -17.95 2.84 -37.14
CA PRO A 17 -17.47 3.86 -36.20
C PRO A 17 -16.78 3.28 -34.95
N MET A 18 -17.16 2.06 -34.57
CA MET A 18 -16.61 1.30 -33.44
C MET A 18 -15.11 0.95 -33.62
N GLN A 19 -14.68 0.68 -34.85
CA GLN A 19 -13.27 0.38 -35.15
C GLN A 19 -12.43 1.66 -35.26
N TRP A 20 -12.99 2.73 -35.83
CA TRP A 20 -12.35 4.06 -35.79
C TRP A 20 -12.20 4.60 -34.38
N MET A 21 -13.13 4.30 -33.47
CA MET A 21 -13.03 4.67 -32.06
C MET A 21 -11.87 3.93 -31.36
N SER A 22 -11.73 2.62 -31.60
CA SER A 22 -10.60 1.84 -31.03
C SER A 22 -9.25 2.28 -31.60
N LEU A 23 -9.19 2.56 -32.91
CA LEU A 23 -7.96 3.01 -33.58
C LEU A 23 -7.61 4.46 -33.19
N GLY A 24 -8.62 5.30 -32.98
CA GLY A 24 -8.48 6.63 -32.38
C GLY A 24 -7.98 6.56 -30.94
N ILE A 25 -8.54 5.67 -30.11
CA ILE A 25 -8.05 5.45 -28.74
C ILE A 25 -6.60 4.95 -28.75
N ILE A 26 -6.24 3.97 -29.58
CA ILE A 26 -4.87 3.43 -29.64
C ILE A 26 -3.89 4.45 -30.23
N THR A 27 -4.31 5.29 -31.17
CA THR A 27 -3.47 6.35 -31.74
C THR A 27 -3.33 7.55 -30.79
N ILE A 28 -4.38 7.90 -30.03
CA ILE A 28 -4.33 8.95 -29.02
C ILE A 28 -3.57 8.47 -27.78
N PHE A 29 -3.86 7.27 -27.26
CA PHE A 29 -3.12 6.69 -26.13
C PHE A 29 -1.71 6.26 -26.51
N GLY A 30 -1.51 5.58 -27.64
CA GLY A 30 -0.19 5.17 -28.13
C GLY A 30 0.66 6.35 -28.62
N GLY A 31 0.03 7.33 -29.26
CA GLY A 31 0.65 8.60 -29.64
C GLY A 31 0.97 9.48 -28.43
N ALA A 32 0.08 9.58 -27.44
CA ALA A 32 0.39 10.26 -26.18
C ALA A 32 1.48 9.52 -25.39
N THR A 33 1.56 8.20 -25.47
CA THR A 33 2.63 7.39 -24.86
C THR A 33 4.00 7.65 -25.52
N LEU A 34 4.03 7.90 -26.84
CA LEU A 34 5.26 8.25 -27.58
C LEU A 34 5.64 9.74 -27.49
N LEU A 35 4.65 10.65 -27.47
CA LEU A 35 4.87 12.11 -27.48
C LEU A 35 5.10 12.71 -26.09
N THR A 36 4.70 12.05 -24.99
CA THR A 36 4.92 12.61 -23.63
C THR A 36 6.27 12.31 -23.02
N HIS A 37 7.15 11.52 -23.66
CA HIS A 37 8.59 11.34 -23.35
C HIS A 37 9.00 11.67 -21.89
N ASN A 38 8.30 11.11 -20.91
CA ASN A 38 8.55 11.40 -19.51
C ASN A 38 8.05 10.24 -18.66
N ASP A 39 8.90 9.22 -18.56
CA ASP A 39 8.80 8.09 -17.63
C ASP A 39 8.37 8.52 -16.21
N THR A 40 8.70 9.75 -15.83
CA THR A 40 8.32 10.41 -14.58
C THR A 40 6.80 10.45 -14.34
N PHE A 41 5.95 10.69 -15.34
CA PHE A 41 4.51 10.87 -15.08
C PHE A 41 3.80 9.57 -14.66
N ILE A 42 4.27 8.42 -15.14
CA ILE A 42 3.79 7.09 -14.71
C ILE A 42 4.38 6.72 -13.34
N LYS A 43 5.63 7.13 -13.06
CA LYS A 43 6.31 6.93 -11.77
C LYS A 43 5.63 7.73 -10.64
N TRP A 44 5.05 8.90 -10.92
CA TRP A 44 4.40 9.76 -9.91
C TRP A 44 3.03 9.25 -9.41
N LYS A 45 2.26 8.49 -10.22
CA LYS A 45 0.94 7.97 -9.82
C LYS A 45 0.95 7.20 -8.48
N PRO A 46 1.81 6.19 -8.27
CA PRO A 46 1.87 5.48 -6.98
C PRO A 46 2.48 6.33 -5.85
N THR A 47 3.34 7.28 -6.18
CA THR A 47 4.05 8.11 -5.19
C THR A 47 3.14 9.13 -4.53
N ILE A 48 2.29 9.80 -5.32
CA ILE A 48 1.24 10.68 -4.79
C ILE A 48 0.33 9.88 -3.84
N LEU A 49 0.00 8.63 -4.20
CA LEU A 49 -0.83 7.79 -3.36
C LEU A 49 -0.16 7.44 -2.02
N PHE A 50 1.14 7.09 -2.02
CA PHE A 50 1.87 6.85 -0.76
C PHE A 50 1.96 8.10 0.11
N TRP A 51 2.25 9.26 -0.49
CA TRP A 51 2.29 10.52 0.25
C TRP A 51 0.92 10.93 0.79
N LEU A 52 -0.13 10.72 0.01
CA LEU A 52 -1.51 10.97 0.44
C LEU A 52 -1.91 10.02 1.57
N MET A 53 -1.54 8.73 1.50
CA MET A 53 -1.72 7.78 2.61
C MET A 53 -0.97 8.22 3.88
N GLY A 54 0.30 8.61 3.76
CA GLY A 54 1.08 9.13 4.87
C GLY A 54 0.48 10.40 5.47
N ALA A 55 0.06 11.34 4.61
CA ALA A 55 -0.57 12.59 5.02
C ALA A 55 -1.94 12.37 5.68
N ILE A 56 -2.75 11.43 5.21
CA ILE A 56 -4.03 11.05 5.85
C ILE A 56 -3.76 10.42 7.22
N LEU A 57 -2.75 9.55 7.35
CA LEU A 57 -2.42 8.95 8.64
C LEU A 57 -1.97 10.01 9.65
N ILE A 58 -1.08 10.91 9.24
CA ILE A 58 -0.58 12.01 10.09
C ILE A 58 -1.70 13.01 10.40
N GLY A 59 -2.41 13.48 9.37
CA GLY A 59 -3.53 14.42 9.51
C GLY A 59 -4.66 13.83 10.33
N GLY A 60 -4.93 12.55 10.20
CA GLY A 60 -5.87 11.80 11.02
C GLY A 60 -5.50 11.80 12.50
N GLN A 61 -4.23 11.55 12.80
CA GLN A 61 -3.73 11.58 14.17
C GLN A 61 -3.70 13.01 14.75
N LEU A 62 -3.34 14.02 13.95
CA LEU A 62 -3.21 15.40 14.42
C LEU A 62 -4.55 16.14 14.52
N LEU A 63 -5.44 16.00 13.53
CA LEU A 63 -6.72 16.70 13.46
C LEU A 63 -7.84 15.95 14.19
N LEU A 64 -7.93 14.63 13.99
CA LEU A 64 -9.01 13.81 14.54
C LEU A 64 -8.62 13.12 15.85
N LYS A 65 -7.33 13.16 16.25
CA LYS A 65 -6.77 12.37 17.38
C LYS A 65 -7.15 10.90 17.31
N LYS A 66 -7.45 10.40 16.10
CA LYS A 66 -7.89 9.03 15.84
C LYS A 66 -6.78 8.28 15.15
N ASN A 67 -6.46 7.13 15.72
CA ASN A 67 -5.48 6.23 15.16
C ASN A 67 -6.17 5.28 14.17
N PHE A 68 -6.09 5.60 12.88
CA PHE A 68 -6.72 4.79 11.82
C PHE A 68 -6.15 3.37 11.76
N ILE A 69 -4.85 3.17 12.01
CA ILE A 69 -4.24 1.84 12.09
C ILE A 69 -4.86 1.05 13.25
N LYS A 70 -5.02 1.68 14.43
CA LYS A 70 -5.74 1.09 15.55
C LYS A 70 -7.15 0.70 15.15
N SER A 71 -7.92 1.59 14.52
CA SER A 71 -9.30 1.28 14.14
C SER A 71 -9.45 0.07 13.21
N LEU A 72 -8.45 -0.18 12.35
CA LEU A 72 -8.45 -1.30 11.41
C LEU A 72 -7.98 -2.61 12.07
N MET A 73 -7.01 -2.53 12.98
CA MET A 73 -6.33 -3.71 13.55
C MET A 73 -6.71 -4.01 15.01
N SER A 74 -7.40 -3.12 15.71
CA SER A 74 -7.79 -3.31 17.13
C SER A 74 -8.76 -4.46 17.33
N ALA A 75 -9.45 -4.90 16.27
CA ALA A 75 -10.31 -6.08 16.31
C ALA A 75 -9.50 -7.39 16.39
N GLN A 76 -8.23 -7.37 15.95
CA GLN A 76 -7.37 -8.56 15.86
C GLN A 76 -6.22 -8.54 16.88
N LEU A 77 -5.86 -7.35 17.40
CA LEU A 77 -4.73 -7.18 18.31
C LEU A 77 -5.12 -6.29 19.50
N ASN A 78 -4.81 -6.74 20.72
CA ASN A 78 -4.91 -5.92 21.92
C ASN A 78 -3.53 -5.36 22.28
N LEU A 79 -3.34 -4.07 22.06
CA LEU A 79 -2.08 -3.37 22.31
C LEU A 79 -2.36 -2.09 23.11
N PRO A 80 -1.45 -1.68 24.01
CA PRO A 80 -1.59 -0.44 24.75
C PRO A 80 -1.51 0.79 23.83
N ASP A 81 -2.23 1.85 24.19
CA ASP A 81 -2.36 3.08 23.38
C ASP A 81 -1.04 3.71 22.88
N PRO A 82 0.05 3.74 23.68
CA PRO A 82 1.34 4.28 23.21
C PRO A 82 1.94 3.46 22.05
N VAL A 83 1.69 2.14 22.01
CA VAL A 83 2.20 1.25 20.95
C VAL A 83 1.44 1.51 19.65
N TRP A 84 0.13 1.73 19.72
CA TRP A 84 -0.66 2.13 18.56
C TRP A 84 -0.17 3.43 17.94
N GLN A 85 0.15 4.44 18.76
CA GLN A 85 0.68 5.71 18.26
C GLN A 85 2.02 5.51 17.54
N LYS A 86 2.95 4.75 18.14
CA LYS A 86 4.22 4.41 17.50
C LYS A 86 4.04 3.64 16.19
N LEU A 87 3.06 2.74 16.13
CA LEU A 87 2.74 1.98 14.93
C LEU A 87 2.25 2.91 13.81
N LEU A 88 1.31 3.82 14.12
CA LEU A 88 0.83 4.81 13.16
C LEU A 88 1.96 5.69 12.63
N TRP A 89 2.83 6.21 13.51
CA TRP A 89 3.97 7.03 13.10
C TRP A 89 4.97 6.23 12.26
N SER A 90 5.24 4.97 12.60
CA SER A 90 6.11 4.10 11.81
C SER A 90 5.58 3.89 10.40
N TRP A 91 4.27 3.62 10.28
CA TRP A 91 3.61 3.46 8.97
C TRP A 91 3.58 4.77 8.17
N ALA A 92 3.28 5.90 8.81
CA ALA A 92 3.28 7.20 8.16
C ALA A 92 4.67 7.56 7.60
N VAL A 93 5.71 7.43 8.42
CA VAL A 93 7.10 7.66 8.00
C VAL A 93 7.49 6.70 6.89
N PHE A 94 7.10 5.42 7.00
CA PHE A 94 7.37 4.43 5.97
C PHE A 94 6.73 4.79 4.61
N PHE A 95 5.47 5.22 4.59
CA PHE A 95 4.80 5.64 3.35
C PHE A 95 5.43 6.90 2.74
N LEU A 96 5.77 7.89 3.58
CA LEU A 96 6.46 9.10 3.12
C LEU A 96 7.84 8.78 2.57
N ALA A 97 8.63 7.98 3.29
CA ALA A 97 9.96 7.54 2.89
C ALA A 97 9.91 6.69 1.61
N LYS A 98 8.95 5.77 1.49
CA LYS A 98 8.76 4.94 0.28
C LYS A 98 8.40 5.79 -0.93
N GLY A 99 7.53 6.78 -0.77
CA GLY A 99 7.20 7.73 -1.83
C GLY A 99 8.41 8.60 -2.22
N GLY A 100 9.14 9.11 -1.23
CA GLY A 100 10.36 9.90 -1.47
C GLY A 100 11.47 9.09 -2.13
N LEU A 101 11.68 7.85 -1.71
CA LEU A 101 12.65 6.94 -2.30
C LEU A 101 12.24 6.54 -3.73
N ASN A 102 10.94 6.35 -4.00
CA ASN A 102 10.46 6.11 -5.36
C ASN A 102 10.75 7.28 -6.30
N LEU A 103 10.50 8.51 -5.83
CA LEU A 103 10.86 9.76 -6.49
C LEU A 103 12.37 9.85 -6.75
N TRP A 104 13.18 9.63 -5.71
CA TRP A 104 14.63 9.70 -5.81
C TRP A 104 15.17 8.71 -6.84
N VAL A 105 14.74 7.44 -6.78
CA VAL A 105 15.13 6.43 -7.76
C VAL A 105 14.63 6.78 -9.16
N ALA A 106 13.41 7.31 -9.27
CA ALA A 106 12.81 7.69 -10.55
C ALA A 106 13.56 8.79 -11.30
N PHE A 107 14.17 9.73 -10.55
CA PHE A 107 14.87 10.90 -11.11
C PHE A 107 16.38 10.72 -11.23
N HIS A 108 17.01 9.84 -10.45
CA HIS A 108 18.47 9.67 -10.44
C HIS A 108 18.97 8.43 -11.19
N PHE A 109 18.08 7.50 -11.57
CA PHE A 109 18.47 6.24 -12.21
C PHE A 109 17.65 5.92 -13.45
N ASP A 110 18.25 5.11 -14.32
CA ASP A 110 17.61 4.61 -15.55
C ASP A 110 16.41 3.70 -15.25
N THR A 111 15.56 3.53 -16.26
CA THR A 111 14.29 2.80 -16.13
C THR A 111 14.49 1.34 -15.73
N ASP A 112 15.56 0.67 -16.14
CA ASP A 112 15.89 -0.70 -15.71
C ASP A 112 16.20 -0.80 -14.21
N THR A 113 16.99 0.15 -13.69
CA THR A 113 17.26 0.23 -12.24
C THR A 113 15.99 0.55 -11.46
N TRP A 114 15.13 1.43 -11.98
CA TRP A 114 13.85 1.75 -11.36
C TRP A 114 12.89 0.55 -11.35
N VAL A 115 12.81 -0.24 -12.42
CA VAL A 115 12.00 -1.47 -12.47
C VAL A 115 12.52 -2.50 -11.46
N ASN A 116 13.84 -2.70 -11.39
CA ASN A 116 14.45 -3.61 -10.41
C ASN A 116 14.22 -3.15 -8.97
N TYR A 117 14.34 -1.85 -8.69
CA TYR A 117 13.96 -1.28 -7.39
C TYR A 117 12.48 -1.50 -7.10
N LYS A 118 11.59 -1.31 -8.08
CA LYS A 118 10.16 -1.50 -7.88
C LYS A 118 9.82 -2.96 -7.60
N LEU A 119 10.42 -3.91 -8.32
CA LEU A 119 10.15 -5.33 -8.17
C LEU A 119 10.82 -5.89 -6.92
N PHE A 120 12.14 -5.78 -6.80
CA PHE A 120 12.89 -6.42 -5.72
C PHE A 120 13.12 -5.49 -4.52
N GLY A 121 13.48 -4.23 -4.77
CA GLY A 121 13.75 -3.25 -3.71
C GLY A 121 12.52 -2.93 -2.86
N SER A 122 11.38 -2.69 -3.50
CA SER A 122 10.15 -2.30 -2.81
C SER A 122 9.52 -3.49 -2.07
N MET A 123 9.62 -4.70 -2.61
CA MET A 123 9.22 -5.93 -1.93
C MET A 123 10.15 -6.22 -0.75
N GLY A 124 11.47 -6.12 -0.93
CA GLY A 124 12.45 -6.32 0.14
C GLY A 124 12.26 -5.32 1.29
N LEU A 125 12.05 -4.04 0.97
CA LEU A 125 11.78 -3.00 1.95
C LEU A 125 10.47 -3.24 2.70
N MET A 126 9.42 -3.68 2.00
CA MET A 126 8.14 -4.06 2.62
C MET A 126 8.31 -5.24 3.56
N LEU A 127 9.03 -6.28 3.14
CA LEU A 127 9.29 -7.47 3.96
C LEU A 127 10.08 -7.12 5.22
N LEU A 128 11.18 -6.36 5.09
CA LEU A 128 11.95 -5.89 6.23
C LEU A 128 11.11 -5.07 7.21
N PHE A 129 10.27 -4.18 6.68
CA PHE A 129 9.37 -3.38 7.51
C PHE A 129 8.33 -4.25 8.23
N VAL A 130 7.66 -5.16 7.54
CA VAL A 130 6.65 -6.05 8.15
C VAL A 130 7.27 -6.98 9.17
N LEU A 131 8.46 -7.53 8.91
CA LEU A 131 9.19 -8.37 9.88
C LEU A 131 9.60 -7.56 11.10
N GLY A 132 10.17 -6.36 10.91
CA GLY A 132 10.54 -5.47 12.00
C GLY A 132 9.33 -5.06 12.84
N GLN A 133 8.22 -4.71 12.20
CA GLN A 133 6.95 -4.40 12.87
C GLN A 133 6.38 -5.62 13.58
N GLY A 134 6.42 -6.82 12.98
CA GLY A 134 5.93 -8.05 13.58
C GLY A 134 6.70 -8.43 14.84
N VAL A 135 8.03 -8.33 14.82
CA VAL A 135 8.89 -8.55 16.00
C VAL A 135 8.67 -7.47 17.06
N TYR A 136 8.49 -6.22 16.65
CA TYR A 136 8.18 -5.13 17.58
C TYR A 136 6.83 -5.34 18.26
N LEU A 137 5.80 -5.71 17.49
CA LEU A 137 4.46 -6.00 18.00
C LEU A 137 4.45 -7.23 18.91
N SER A 138 5.10 -8.33 18.52
CA SER A 138 5.12 -9.56 19.33
C SER A 138 5.71 -9.34 20.73
N ARG A 139 6.63 -8.39 20.89
CA ARG A 139 7.17 -8.00 22.19
C ARG A 139 6.24 -7.14 23.06
N HIS A 140 5.23 -6.52 22.46
CA HIS A 140 4.31 -5.59 23.12
C HIS A 140 2.87 -6.10 23.20
N ILE A 141 2.58 -7.27 22.61
CA ILE A 141 1.34 -8.00 22.87
C ILE A 141 1.42 -8.44 24.33
N GLN A 142 0.54 -7.86 25.15
CA GLN A 142 0.39 -8.33 26.52
C GLN A 142 -0.25 -9.71 26.44
N PRO A 143 0.32 -10.76 27.06
CA PRO A 143 -0.46 -11.96 27.32
C PRO A 143 -1.67 -11.50 28.12
N ASP A 144 -2.86 -11.96 27.72
CA ASP A 144 -4.12 -11.59 28.36
C ASP A 144 -3.92 -11.59 29.88
N ASN A 145 -4.35 -10.50 30.54
CA ASN A 145 -4.40 -10.43 31.99
C ASN A 145 -5.19 -11.65 32.48
N GLU A 146 -4.47 -12.70 32.82
CA GLU A 146 -5.00 -13.84 33.53
C GLU A 146 -5.62 -13.27 34.80
N PRO A 147 -6.94 -13.38 35.00
CA PRO A 147 -7.56 -12.88 36.21
C PRO A 147 -6.83 -13.57 37.36
N ALA A 148 -6.20 -12.77 38.23
CA ALA A 148 -5.50 -13.31 39.38
C ALA A 148 -6.39 -14.37 40.05
N PRO A 149 -5.88 -15.58 40.32
CA PRO A 149 -6.70 -16.66 40.84
C PRO A 149 -7.41 -16.15 42.09
N THR A 150 -8.74 -16.13 42.03
CA THR A 150 -9.58 -15.69 43.14
C THR A 150 -9.11 -16.42 44.39
N PRO A 151 -8.76 -15.71 45.48
CA PRO A 151 -8.31 -16.37 46.70
C PRO A 151 -9.36 -17.41 47.12
N PRO A 152 -8.96 -18.60 47.59
CA PRO A 152 -9.92 -19.60 48.02
C PRO A 152 -10.81 -18.98 49.09
N ASP A 153 -12.13 -19.00 48.88
CA ASP A 153 -13.11 -18.54 49.85
C ASP A 153 -12.83 -19.22 51.20
N SER A 154 -12.18 -18.50 52.11
CA SER A 154 -11.81 -18.95 53.45
C SER A 154 -13.02 -18.94 54.39
N LYS A 155 -14.18 -19.35 53.89
CA LYS A 155 -15.40 -19.56 54.66
C LYS A 155 -15.84 -21.00 54.48
N THR A 156 -15.04 -21.91 55.02
CA THR A 156 -15.59 -23.11 55.64
C THR A 156 -15.90 -22.74 57.09
N PRO A 157 -17.17 -22.48 57.47
CA PRO A 157 -17.52 -22.59 58.86
C PRO A 157 -17.39 -24.08 59.19
N SER A 158 -16.32 -24.42 59.89
CA SER A 158 -16.25 -25.58 60.75
C SER A 158 -17.49 -25.56 61.64
N GLN A 159 -18.52 -26.29 61.23
CA GLN A 159 -19.71 -26.53 62.04
C GLN A 159 -19.38 -27.68 63.02
N PRO A 160 -19.66 -27.50 64.32
CA PRO A 160 -19.41 -28.47 65.38
C PRO A 160 -20.36 -29.67 65.35
#